data_AF-A0A1G1SZW4-F1
#
_entry.id   AF-A0A1G1SZW4-F1
#
_cell.length_a   1.000
_cell.length_b   1.000
_cell.length_c   1.000
_cell.angle_alpha   90.00
_cell.angle_beta   90.00
_cell.angle_gamma   90.00
#
_symmetry.space_group_name_H-M   'P 1'
#
loop_
_entity.id
_entity.type
_entity.pdbx_description
1 polymer ?
#
loop_
_entity_poly.entity_id
_entity_poly.type
_entity_poly.pdbx_seq_one_letter_code
_entity_poly.pdbx_strand_id
1 'polypeptide(L)'
;MLPTSTFPSAPPAAPPRLEAVDALRGFALLGIWLVHFLTKFVGQRGDGTGPAGLLSAGEMAVRLGIDTFVVGKFFSIFSLLFGLGFALQLRSAGAKGLPYTVRFVWRLALLGAFGWLHRLLFTFEILHAYAVVGLLLVLVYRWRNGWLLLTSALLFVGGLCFAYWLAPATVLFNRVFGEAAGSFLVDEFSGFRVFSIAALFVLGLYLGRRDAFADTPANRVFFNRILVVAAVVFLGLRLAYSQLAAALGASLAIRFYEVFFTLKSLVVSALYVAGLVQLYRQPLLRRALAWLGPLGRMGLTTYVLQSLCLLLFAWYCQHYVGPAPIPLKWVLVAAALLFAAQAAAAHGWLRRFRYGPLEWLWRSATYWQWQPLRRG
;
A
#
# COMPACT_ATOMS: atom_id res chain seq x y z
N MET A 1 24.19 -10.43 -54.64
CA MET A 1 23.62 -11.18 -53.50
C MET A 1 23.47 -10.21 -52.33
N LEU A 2 22.25 -9.75 -52.03
CA LEU A 2 21.99 -8.86 -50.90
C LEU A 2 21.97 -9.69 -49.61
N PRO A 3 22.58 -9.22 -48.50
CA PRO A 3 22.57 -9.93 -47.24
C PRO A 3 21.15 -9.97 -46.67
N THR A 4 20.66 -11.18 -46.43
CA THR A 4 19.40 -11.47 -45.74
C THR A 4 19.44 -10.86 -44.35
N SER A 5 18.60 -9.84 -44.11
CA SER A 5 18.36 -9.32 -42.77
C SER A 5 17.67 -10.40 -41.94
N THR A 6 18.41 -11.03 -41.03
CA THR A 6 17.85 -11.88 -39.99
C THR A 6 17.09 -11.00 -39.01
N PHE A 7 15.81 -10.75 -39.27
CA PHE A 7 14.92 -10.20 -38.24
C PHE A 7 14.93 -11.14 -37.03
N PRO A 8 15.20 -10.66 -35.81
CA PRO A 8 15.09 -11.50 -34.62
C PRO A 8 13.66 -12.04 -34.52
N SER A 9 13.54 -13.35 -34.68
CA SER A 9 12.28 -14.07 -34.57
C SER A 9 11.73 -13.97 -33.14
N ALA A 10 10.52 -13.44 -33.04
CA ALA A 10 9.68 -13.30 -31.86
C ALA A 10 10.14 -12.26 -30.81
N PRO A 11 9.22 -11.39 -30.32
CA PRO A 11 9.53 -10.55 -29.17
C PRO A 11 9.87 -11.42 -27.95
N PRO A 12 10.76 -10.95 -27.05
CA PRO A 12 11.15 -11.72 -25.88
C PRO A 12 9.90 -12.14 -25.09
N ALA A 13 9.89 -13.40 -24.65
CA ALA A 13 8.80 -13.96 -23.85
C ALA A 13 8.45 -13.03 -22.68
N ALA A 14 7.16 -12.88 -22.40
CA ALA A 14 6.73 -12.09 -21.25
C ALA A 14 7.41 -12.62 -19.98
N PRO A 15 7.94 -11.74 -19.11
CA PRO A 15 8.68 -12.18 -17.94
C PRO A 15 7.82 -13.09 -17.06
N PRO A 16 8.42 -14.13 -16.44
CA PRO A 16 7.70 -15.03 -15.55
C PRO A 16 7.03 -14.25 -14.43
N ARG A 17 5.84 -14.71 -14.04
CA ARG A 17 5.04 -14.08 -12.99
C ARG A 17 5.84 -14.05 -11.68
N LEU A 18 5.95 -12.88 -11.07
CA LEU A 18 6.67 -12.70 -9.81
C LEU A 18 5.77 -13.07 -8.62
N GLU A 19 5.77 -14.35 -8.23
CA GLU A 19 4.94 -14.84 -7.12
C GLU A 19 5.20 -14.12 -5.79
N ALA A 20 6.46 -13.76 -5.54
CA ALA A 20 6.85 -12.97 -4.36
C ALA A 20 6.14 -11.60 -4.32
N VAL A 21 5.91 -10.97 -5.48
CA VAL A 21 5.21 -9.69 -5.58
C VAL A 21 3.72 -9.87 -5.28
N ASP A 22 3.11 -10.97 -5.74
CA ASP A 22 1.71 -11.28 -5.42
C ASP A 22 1.56 -11.57 -3.91
N ALA A 23 2.47 -12.34 -3.30
CA ALA A 23 2.48 -12.57 -1.85
C ALA A 23 2.65 -11.27 -1.05
N LEU A 24 3.54 -10.38 -1.51
CA LEU A 24 3.77 -9.08 -0.89
C LEU A 24 2.53 -8.15 -0.99
N ARG A 25 1.78 -8.19 -2.10
CA ARG A 25 0.47 -7.52 -2.19
C ARG A 25 -0.54 -8.10 -1.20
N GLY A 26 -0.61 -9.43 -1.10
CA GLY A 26 -1.48 -10.11 -0.13
C GLY A 26 -1.14 -9.75 1.32
N PHE A 27 0.15 -9.69 1.65
CA PHE A 27 0.64 -9.22 2.95
C PHE A 27 0.24 -7.76 3.21
N ALA A 28 0.34 -6.89 2.21
CA ALA A 28 -0.11 -5.51 2.34
C ALA A 28 -1.62 -5.39 2.55
N LEU A 29 -2.45 -6.24 1.93
CA LEU A 29 -3.90 -6.28 2.16
C LEU A 29 -4.27 -6.73 3.57
N LEU A 30 -3.55 -7.71 4.13
CA LEU A 30 -3.71 -8.11 5.53
C LEU A 30 -3.45 -6.91 6.46
N GLY A 31 -2.37 -6.19 6.20
CA GLY A 31 -2.00 -5.05 7.01
C GLY A 31 -2.96 -3.87 6.90
N ILE A 32 -3.43 -3.54 5.70
CA ILE A 32 -4.47 -2.51 5.49
C ILE A 32 -5.76 -2.89 6.21
N TRP A 33 -6.20 -4.15 6.07
CA TRP A 33 -7.36 -4.67 6.79
C TRP A 33 -7.23 -4.47 8.29
N LEU A 34 -6.10 -4.90 8.86
CA LEU A 34 -5.85 -4.78 10.29
C LEU A 34 -5.87 -3.32 10.75
N VAL A 35 -5.22 -2.41 10.01
CA VAL A 35 -5.25 -0.96 10.34
C VAL A 35 -6.69 -0.43 10.31
N HIS A 36 -7.44 -0.62 9.23
CA HIS A 36 -8.78 -0.06 9.13
C HIS A 36 -9.74 -0.65 10.16
N PHE A 37 -9.65 -1.96 10.41
CA PHE A 37 -10.49 -2.62 11.39
C PHE A 37 -10.18 -2.12 12.81
N LEU A 38 -8.89 -1.96 13.14
CA LEU A 38 -8.50 -1.45 14.44
C LEU A 38 -8.89 0.02 14.62
N THR A 39 -8.60 0.86 13.64
CA THR A 39 -8.94 2.30 13.68
C THR A 39 -10.44 2.52 13.83
N LYS A 40 -11.28 1.66 13.23
CA LYS A 40 -12.73 1.81 13.24
C LYS A 40 -13.44 1.22 14.47
N PHE A 41 -12.82 0.24 15.15
CA PHE A 41 -13.53 -0.52 16.18
C PHE A 41 -12.80 -0.60 17.53
N VAL A 42 -11.50 -0.30 17.61
CA VAL A 42 -10.77 -0.36 18.90
C VAL A 42 -11.11 0.85 19.77
N GLY A 43 -11.72 0.59 20.93
CA GLY A 43 -12.02 1.65 21.91
C GLY A 43 -13.06 2.67 21.43
N GLN A 44 -13.64 2.47 20.26
CA GLN A 44 -14.74 3.23 19.71
C GLN A 44 -16.05 2.50 20.02
N ARG A 45 -17.13 3.24 20.31
CA ARG A 45 -18.50 2.69 20.24
C ARG A 45 -18.76 2.30 18.78
N GLY A 46 -19.75 1.46 18.48
CA GLY A 46 -20.07 1.03 17.10
C GLY A 46 -20.32 2.17 16.09
N ASP A 47 -20.39 3.43 16.54
CA ASP A 47 -20.49 4.67 15.77
C ASP A 47 -19.14 5.41 15.52
N GLY A 48 -18.01 4.94 16.08
CA GLY A 48 -16.70 5.57 15.92
C GLY A 48 -16.25 6.48 17.08
N THR A 49 -17.03 6.64 18.15
CA THR A 49 -16.70 7.54 19.27
C THR A 49 -16.64 6.76 20.57
N GLY A 50 -15.56 6.73 21.37
CA GLY A 50 -15.56 5.96 22.62
C GLY A 50 -14.58 6.45 23.70
N PRO A 51 -14.82 6.13 25.00
CA PRO A 51 -14.05 6.67 26.11
C PRO A 51 -12.67 6.00 26.24
N ALA A 52 -11.65 6.80 26.51
CA ALA A 52 -10.29 6.34 26.80
C ALA A 52 -10.17 5.88 28.26
N GLY A 53 -10.47 4.62 28.54
CA GLY A 53 -10.14 3.99 29.83
C GLY A 53 -8.63 3.73 29.99
N LEU A 54 -8.17 3.62 31.25
CA LEU A 54 -6.81 3.20 31.58
C LEU A 54 -6.55 1.78 31.05
N LEU A 55 -5.57 1.65 30.16
CA LEU A 55 -5.20 0.39 29.53
C LEU A 55 -4.40 -0.50 30.49
N SER A 56 -4.63 -1.80 30.43
CA SER A 56 -3.73 -2.77 31.07
C SER A 56 -2.34 -2.73 30.41
N ALA A 57 -1.29 -3.16 31.13
CA ALA A 57 0.07 -3.22 30.58
C ALA A 57 0.15 -4.07 29.29
N GLY A 58 -0.62 -5.17 29.23
CA GLY A 58 -0.72 -6.01 28.04
C GLY A 58 -1.36 -5.27 26.85
N GLU A 59 -2.45 -4.53 27.07
CA GLU A 59 -3.08 -3.73 26.01
C GLU A 59 -2.20 -2.58 25.53
N MET A 60 -1.46 -1.95 26.44
CA MET A 60 -0.47 -0.93 26.09
C MET A 60 0.63 -1.53 25.19
N ALA A 61 1.18 -2.69 25.56
CA ALA A 61 2.20 -3.37 24.75
C ALA A 61 1.68 -3.73 23.35
N VAL A 62 0.46 -4.24 23.24
CA VAL A 62 -0.18 -4.57 21.95
C VAL A 62 -0.39 -3.30 21.11
N ARG A 63 -0.89 -2.21 21.71
CA ARG A 63 -1.08 -0.93 21.01
C ARG A 63 0.24 -0.34 20.53
N LEU A 64 1.28 -0.36 21.35
CA LEU A 64 2.63 0.07 20.96
C LEU A 64 3.16 -0.77 19.80
N GLY A 65 2.93 -2.09 19.83
CA GLY A 65 3.27 -2.98 18.74
C GLY A 65 2.55 -2.61 17.44
N ILE A 66 1.23 -2.39 17.51
CA ILE A 66 0.41 -1.98 16.36
C ILE A 66 0.86 -0.62 15.81
N ASP A 67 1.05 0.39 16.67
CA ASP A 67 1.52 1.70 16.22
C ASP A 67 2.93 1.63 15.62
N THR A 68 3.81 0.80 16.18
CA THR A 68 5.19 0.68 15.70
C THR A 68 5.26 -0.08 14.38
N PHE A 69 4.52 -1.18 14.24
CA PHE A 69 4.72 -2.17 13.17
C PHE A 69 3.58 -2.23 12.15
N VAL A 70 2.38 -1.73 12.46
CA VAL A 70 1.19 -1.92 11.62
C VAL A 70 0.71 -0.61 10.99
N VAL A 71 0.49 0.43 11.80
CA VAL A 71 -0.18 1.67 11.36
C VAL A 71 0.65 2.47 10.34
N GLY A 72 0.15 2.61 9.12
CA GLY A 72 0.79 3.44 8.08
C GLY A 72 1.87 2.75 7.23
N LYS A 73 2.18 1.47 7.44
CA LYS A 73 3.31 0.82 6.73
C LYS A 73 2.86 0.23 5.39
N PHE A 74 1.67 -0.35 5.40
CA PHE A 74 1.17 -1.16 4.30
C PHE A 74 0.74 -0.34 3.08
N PHE A 75 0.35 0.92 3.25
CA PHE A 75 0.12 1.81 2.11
C PHE A 75 1.42 2.04 1.32
N SER A 76 2.56 2.17 2.00
CA SER A 76 3.85 2.39 1.34
C SER A 76 4.26 1.19 0.50
N ILE A 77 4.02 -0.03 0.99
CA ILE A 77 4.23 -1.26 0.23
C ILE A 77 3.35 -1.24 -1.02
N PHE A 78 2.06 -0.96 -0.87
CA PHE A 78 1.15 -0.85 -2.00
C PHE A 78 1.57 0.20 -3.03
N SER A 79 2.05 1.35 -2.55
CA SER A 79 2.49 2.43 -3.43
C SER A 79 3.72 2.02 -4.25
N LEU A 80 4.71 1.41 -3.59
CA LEU A 80 5.87 0.84 -4.27
C LEU A 80 5.47 -0.20 -5.33
N LEU A 81 4.52 -1.08 -4.98
CA LEU A 81 4.05 -2.15 -5.85
C LEU A 81 3.17 -1.66 -7.02
N PHE A 82 2.56 -0.49 -6.89
CA PHE A 82 1.85 0.17 -7.99
C PHE A 82 2.84 0.63 -9.06
N GLY A 83 3.89 1.35 -8.65
CA GLY A 83 5.00 1.75 -9.54
C GLY A 83 5.70 0.57 -10.20
N LEU A 84 5.99 -0.48 -9.42
CA LEU A 84 6.52 -1.75 -9.93
C LEU A 84 5.57 -2.38 -10.97
N GLY A 85 4.27 -2.41 -10.66
CA GLY A 85 3.23 -2.93 -11.54
C GLY A 85 3.16 -2.20 -12.87
N PHE A 86 3.31 -0.87 -12.86
CA PHE A 86 3.42 -0.05 -14.06
C PHE A 86 4.63 -0.47 -14.91
N ALA A 87 5.83 -0.59 -14.32
CA ALA A 87 7.02 -1.02 -15.04
C ALA A 87 6.87 -2.43 -15.68
N LEU A 88 6.26 -3.37 -14.96
CA LEU A 88 6.00 -4.73 -15.47
C LEU A 88 5.00 -4.72 -16.64
N GLN A 89 3.95 -3.90 -16.56
CA GLN A 89 2.97 -3.76 -17.63
C GLN A 89 3.55 -3.06 -18.86
N LEU A 90 4.41 -2.05 -18.66
CA LEU A 90 5.14 -1.37 -19.74
C LEU A 90 6.01 -2.38 -20.51
N ARG A 91 6.79 -3.20 -19.81
CA ARG A 91 7.59 -4.29 -20.42
C ARG A 91 6.71 -5.27 -21.19
N SER A 92 5.59 -5.71 -20.59
CA SER A 92 4.67 -6.65 -21.24
C SER A 92 3.97 -6.06 -22.47
N ALA A 93 3.70 -4.75 -22.51
CA ALA A 93 3.10 -4.10 -23.66
C ALA A 93 4.12 -3.87 -24.78
N GLY A 94 5.35 -3.49 -24.43
CA GLY A 94 6.47 -3.39 -25.37
C GLY A 94 6.77 -4.70 -26.08
N ALA A 95 6.77 -5.82 -25.33
CA ALA A 95 6.91 -7.17 -25.89
C ALA A 95 5.77 -7.57 -26.86
N LYS A 96 4.66 -6.83 -26.88
CA LYS A 96 3.52 -7.10 -27.77
C LYS A 96 3.35 -6.04 -28.87
N GLY A 97 4.24 -5.05 -28.93
CA GLY A 97 4.13 -3.93 -29.87
C GLY A 97 2.88 -3.05 -29.66
N LEU A 98 2.28 -3.06 -28.47
CA LEU A 98 1.01 -2.36 -28.22
C LEU A 98 1.23 -0.97 -27.61
N PRO A 99 0.42 0.04 -27.99
CA PRO A 99 0.50 1.38 -27.39
C PRO A 99 0.15 1.32 -25.90
N TYR A 100 1.15 1.56 -25.05
CA TYR A 100 1.02 1.41 -23.61
C TYR A 100 0.42 2.64 -22.92
N THR A 101 0.88 3.84 -23.27
CA THR A 101 0.56 5.07 -22.54
C THR A 101 -0.94 5.35 -22.49
N VAL A 102 -1.62 5.29 -23.65
CA VAL A 102 -3.07 5.50 -23.75
C VAL A 102 -3.83 4.50 -22.87
N ARG A 103 -3.44 3.22 -22.91
CA ARG A 103 -4.08 2.16 -22.13
C ARG A 103 -3.85 2.34 -20.63
N PHE A 104 -2.67 2.82 -20.23
CA PHE A 104 -2.41 3.08 -18.83
C PHE A 104 -3.21 4.28 -18.32
N VAL A 105 -3.28 5.38 -19.09
CA VAL A 105 -4.12 6.54 -18.75
C VAL A 105 -5.58 6.14 -18.66
N TRP A 106 -6.10 5.34 -19.59
CA TRP A 106 -7.47 4.81 -19.52
C TRP A 106 -7.72 4.02 -18.24
N ARG A 107 -6.76 3.19 -17.83
CA ARG A 107 -6.86 2.47 -16.56
C ARG A 107 -6.83 3.39 -15.36
N LEU A 108 -6.05 4.47 -15.38
CA LEU A 108 -6.12 5.47 -14.31
C LEU A 108 -7.48 6.17 -14.29
N ALA A 109 -8.06 6.48 -15.44
CA ALA A 109 -9.40 7.08 -15.53
C ALA A 109 -10.47 6.14 -14.93
N LEU A 110 -10.45 4.85 -15.30
CA LEU A 110 -11.30 3.84 -14.67
C LEU A 110 -11.07 3.75 -13.15
N LEU A 111 -9.83 4.00 -12.69
CA LEU A 111 -9.44 3.81 -11.28
C LEU A 111 -9.94 5.00 -10.48
N GLY A 112 -9.81 6.20 -11.06
CA GLY A 112 -10.30 7.44 -10.51
C GLY A 112 -11.83 7.45 -10.44
N ALA A 113 -12.52 6.97 -11.48
CA ALA A 113 -13.98 6.83 -11.47
C ALA A 113 -14.45 5.82 -10.42
N PHE A 114 -13.81 4.65 -10.35
CA PHE A 114 -14.13 3.64 -9.34
C PHE A 114 -13.82 4.14 -7.92
N GLY A 115 -12.66 4.78 -7.70
CA GLY A 115 -12.30 5.38 -6.42
C GLY A 115 -13.24 6.51 -6.00
N TRP A 116 -13.70 7.32 -6.95
CA TRP A 116 -14.70 8.36 -6.72
C TRP A 116 -16.06 7.77 -6.30
N LEU A 117 -16.51 6.67 -6.91
CA LEU A 117 -17.71 5.97 -6.44
C LEU A 117 -17.49 5.31 -5.07
N HIS A 118 -16.30 4.74 -4.84
CA HIS A 118 -15.96 4.06 -3.59
C HIS A 118 -15.95 5.03 -2.39
N ARG A 119 -15.42 6.25 -2.53
CA ARG A 119 -15.47 7.28 -1.46
C ARG A 119 -16.89 7.69 -1.06
N LEU A 120 -17.89 7.51 -1.91
CA LEU A 120 -19.29 7.81 -1.56
C LEU A 120 -19.86 6.81 -0.56
N LEU A 121 -19.33 5.58 -0.55
CA LEU A 121 -19.84 4.47 0.26
C LEU A 121 -18.90 4.09 1.41
N PHE A 122 -17.62 4.43 1.32
CA PHE A 122 -16.60 3.96 2.24
C PHE A 122 -15.66 5.09 2.69
N THR A 123 -15.30 5.06 3.98
CA THR A 123 -14.49 6.11 4.64
C THR A 123 -13.00 6.03 4.31
N PHE A 124 -12.47 4.84 4.01
CA PHE A 124 -11.05 4.64 3.72
C PHE A 124 -10.87 4.39 2.22
N GLU A 125 -10.41 5.40 1.49
CA GLU A 125 -10.25 5.37 0.03
C GLU A 125 -8.80 5.73 -0.36
N ILE A 126 -8.19 4.96 -1.27
CA ILE A 126 -6.82 5.22 -1.76
C ILE A 126 -6.69 5.10 -3.28
N LEU A 127 -7.69 4.53 -3.96
CA LEU A 127 -7.69 4.30 -5.39
C LEU A 127 -7.77 5.61 -6.15
N HIS A 128 -8.55 6.59 -5.68
CA HIS A 128 -8.64 7.91 -6.29
C HIS A 128 -7.28 8.63 -6.23
N ALA A 129 -6.63 8.63 -5.05
CA ALA A 129 -5.29 9.19 -4.91
C ALA A 129 -4.27 8.50 -5.83
N TYR A 130 -4.35 7.17 -5.96
CA TYR A 130 -3.47 6.40 -6.85
C TYR A 130 -3.73 6.70 -8.34
N ALA A 131 -4.98 6.97 -8.71
CA ALA A 131 -5.34 7.36 -10.06
C ALA A 131 -4.70 8.69 -10.46
N VAL A 132 -4.80 9.71 -9.59
CA VAL A 132 -4.24 11.04 -9.82
C VAL A 132 -2.72 11.00 -9.81
N VAL A 133 -2.12 10.46 -8.74
CA VAL A 133 -0.65 10.38 -8.60
C VAL A 133 -0.04 9.46 -9.66
N GLY A 134 -0.77 8.44 -10.12
CA GLY A 134 -0.33 7.54 -11.17
C GLY A 134 -0.02 8.23 -12.50
N LEU A 135 -0.63 9.39 -12.78
CA LEU A 135 -0.33 10.19 -13.97
C LEU A 135 1.13 10.66 -13.99
N LEU A 136 1.75 10.88 -12.83
CA LEU A 136 3.17 11.20 -12.72
C LEU A 136 4.04 10.15 -13.43
N LEU A 137 3.67 8.87 -13.35
CA LEU A 137 4.44 7.80 -13.98
C LEU A 137 4.46 7.95 -15.50
N VAL A 138 3.39 8.47 -16.11
CA VAL A 138 3.33 8.75 -17.55
C VAL A 138 4.29 9.86 -17.96
N LEU A 139 4.59 10.80 -17.07
CA LEU A 139 5.52 11.89 -17.33
C LEU A 139 6.98 11.43 -17.21
N VAL A 140 7.28 10.60 -16.21
CA VAL A 140 8.66 10.22 -15.87
C VAL A 140 9.09 8.87 -16.44
N TYR A 141 8.20 8.05 -17.02
CA TYR A 141 8.58 6.70 -17.48
C TYR A 141 9.58 6.66 -18.65
N ARG A 142 9.98 7.79 -19.23
CA ARG A 142 11.08 7.84 -20.22
C ARG A 142 12.38 8.40 -19.63
N TRP A 143 12.35 8.91 -18.41
CA TRP A 143 13.52 9.52 -17.77
C TRP A 143 14.58 8.47 -17.44
N ARG A 144 15.85 8.89 -17.46
CA ARG A 144 16.99 8.04 -17.07
C ARG A 144 16.85 7.64 -15.59
N ASN A 145 17.40 6.48 -15.22
CA ASN A 145 17.26 5.94 -13.86
C ASN A 145 17.78 6.89 -12.76
N GLY A 146 18.84 7.66 -13.02
CA GLY A 146 19.34 8.67 -12.08
C GLY A 146 18.31 9.76 -11.76
N TRP A 147 17.61 10.26 -12.79
CA TRP A 147 16.53 11.25 -12.61
C TRP A 147 15.35 10.66 -11.84
N LEU A 148 14.99 9.39 -12.07
CA LEU A 148 13.94 8.74 -11.26
C LEU A 148 14.30 8.68 -9.77
N LEU A 149 15.55 8.31 -9.46
CA LEU A 149 16.02 8.26 -8.08
C LEU A 149 16.06 9.65 -7.44
N LEU A 150 16.55 10.66 -8.17
CA LEU A 150 16.56 12.04 -7.71
C LEU A 150 15.13 12.54 -7.46
N THR A 151 14.21 12.34 -8.40
CA THR A 151 12.80 12.74 -8.23
C THR A 151 12.14 12.04 -7.06
N SER A 152 12.37 10.72 -6.90
CA SER A 152 11.87 9.98 -5.74
C SER A 152 12.40 10.55 -4.43
N ALA A 153 13.70 10.85 -4.36
CA ALA A 153 14.33 11.46 -3.19
C ALA A 153 13.79 12.88 -2.91
N LEU A 154 13.67 13.73 -3.94
CA LEU A 154 13.14 15.09 -3.80
C LEU A 154 11.66 15.10 -3.38
N LEU A 155 10.83 14.22 -3.94
CA LEU A 155 9.44 14.05 -3.50
C LEU A 155 9.40 13.60 -2.04
N PHE A 156 10.29 12.69 -1.64
CA PHE A 156 10.34 12.24 -0.27
C PHE A 156 10.75 13.36 0.70
N VAL A 157 11.83 14.09 0.41
CA VAL A 157 12.28 15.24 1.23
C VAL A 157 11.23 16.35 1.24
N GLY A 158 10.64 16.67 0.09
CA GLY A 158 9.55 17.64 -0.01
C GLY A 158 8.35 17.23 0.85
N GLY A 159 8.04 15.93 0.89
CA GLY A 159 7.05 15.38 1.80
C GLY A 159 7.42 15.59 3.27
N LEU A 160 8.67 15.33 3.69
CA LEU A 160 9.10 15.55 5.08
C LEU A 160 8.99 17.03 5.49
N CYS A 161 9.43 17.93 4.61
CA CYS A 161 9.27 19.37 4.82
C CYS A 161 7.79 19.73 4.95
N PHE A 162 6.95 19.23 4.05
CA PHE A 162 5.50 19.45 4.11
C PHE A 162 4.90 18.89 5.41
N ALA A 163 5.29 17.70 5.85
CA ALA A 163 4.81 17.09 7.10
C ALA A 163 5.17 17.93 8.34
N TYR A 164 6.37 18.51 8.37
CA TYR A 164 6.77 19.44 9.42
C TYR A 164 5.91 20.71 9.43
N TRP A 165 5.62 21.26 8.25
CA TRP A 165 4.80 22.46 8.10
C TRP A 165 3.30 22.22 8.17
N LEU A 166 2.84 20.95 8.11
CA LEU A 166 1.43 20.59 8.04
C LEU A 166 0.67 21.01 9.30
N ALA A 167 1.18 20.69 10.50
CA ALA A 167 0.48 21.05 11.74
C ALA A 167 0.32 22.58 11.90
N PRO A 168 1.36 23.42 11.71
CA PRO A 168 1.21 24.87 11.66
C PRO A 168 0.25 25.35 10.57
N ALA A 169 0.34 24.77 9.36
CA ALA A 169 -0.49 25.17 8.22
C ALA A 169 -1.97 24.85 8.46
N THR A 170 -2.30 23.69 9.02
CA THR A 170 -3.66 23.31 9.42
C THR A 170 -4.21 24.27 10.48
N VAL A 171 -3.43 24.59 11.51
CA VAL A 171 -3.87 25.55 12.55
C VAL A 171 -4.15 26.92 11.94
N LEU A 172 -3.28 27.41 11.06
CA LEU A 172 -3.49 28.67 10.35
C LEU A 172 -4.73 28.61 9.45
N PHE A 173 -4.89 27.53 8.69
CA PHE A 173 -6.01 27.36 7.77
C PHE A 173 -7.35 27.28 8.51
N ASN A 174 -7.42 26.52 9.60
CA ASN A 174 -8.62 26.43 10.45
C ASN A 174 -8.99 27.81 11.02
N ARG A 175 -8.00 28.63 11.38
CA ARG A 175 -8.22 30.00 11.87
C ARG A 175 -8.78 30.93 10.79
N VAL A 176 -8.40 30.75 9.53
CA VAL A 176 -8.79 31.63 8.42
C VAL A 176 -10.09 31.20 7.76
N PHE A 177 -10.31 29.89 7.59
CA PHE A 177 -11.41 29.35 6.78
C PHE A 177 -12.43 28.53 7.61
N GLY A 178 -12.23 28.42 8.92
CA GLY A 178 -13.06 27.61 9.81
C GLY A 178 -12.71 26.13 9.78
N GLU A 179 -13.18 25.40 10.80
CA GLU A 179 -12.82 23.99 11.03
C GLU A 179 -13.29 23.05 9.90
N ALA A 180 -14.43 23.33 9.26
CA ALA A 180 -14.98 22.50 8.19
C ALA A 180 -14.18 22.59 6.87
N ALA A 181 -13.61 23.75 6.55
CA ALA A 181 -12.69 23.89 5.43
C ALA A 181 -11.30 23.34 5.78
N GLY A 182 -10.91 23.49 7.04
CA GLY A 182 -9.74 22.88 7.67
C GLY A 182 -9.69 21.36 7.57
N SER A 183 -10.76 20.69 7.95
CA SER A 183 -10.90 19.25 7.83
C SER A 183 -10.83 18.79 6.38
N PHE A 184 -11.40 19.53 5.43
CA PHE A 184 -11.26 19.23 4.00
C PHE A 184 -9.79 19.27 3.54
N LEU A 185 -8.99 20.27 3.92
CA LEU A 185 -7.57 20.25 3.60
C LEU A 185 -6.77 19.20 4.38
N VAL A 186 -7.14 18.86 5.61
CA VAL A 186 -6.45 17.78 6.35
C VAL A 186 -6.81 16.40 5.78
N ASP A 187 -8.06 16.20 5.37
CA ASP A 187 -8.54 14.92 4.85
C ASP A 187 -8.14 14.72 3.38
N GLU A 188 -8.23 15.77 2.54
CA GLU A 188 -7.92 15.73 1.11
C GLU A 188 -6.41 16.07 0.85
N PHE A 189 -5.80 16.96 1.66
CA PHE A 189 -4.39 17.39 1.62
C PHE A 189 -3.57 17.07 2.89
N SER A 190 -3.88 16.00 3.62
CA SER A 190 -2.86 15.26 4.41
C SER A 190 -1.72 14.71 3.51
N GLY A 191 -1.65 15.11 2.24
CA GLY A 191 -0.59 15.94 1.64
C GLY A 191 0.83 15.41 1.70
N PHE A 192 1.31 14.96 2.84
CA PHE A 192 2.49 14.10 2.90
C PHE A 192 2.28 12.77 2.17
N ARG A 193 1.08 12.16 2.29
CA ARG A 193 0.82 10.86 1.66
C ARG A 193 0.95 10.95 0.15
N VAL A 194 0.51 12.04 -0.47
CA VAL A 194 0.65 12.25 -1.92
C VAL A 194 2.13 12.26 -2.33
N PHE A 195 2.97 13.01 -1.62
CA PHE A 195 4.42 13.02 -1.86
C PHE A 195 5.05 11.63 -1.65
N SER A 196 4.67 10.92 -0.59
CA SER A 196 5.12 9.54 -0.34
C SER A 196 4.68 8.56 -1.42
N ILE A 197 3.41 8.60 -1.80
CA ILE A 197 2.83 7.76 -2.85
C ILE A 197 3.59 8.03 -4.14
N ALA A 198 3.78 9.30 -4.52
CA ALA A 198 4.52 9.71 -5.70
C ALA A 198 5.98 9.23 -5.65
N ALA A 199 6.68 9.47 -4.54
CA ALA A 199 8.05 9.02 -4.33
C ALA A 199 8.19 7.51 -4.48
N LEU A 200 7.28 6.74 -3.88
CA LEU A 200 7.27 5.27 -3.92
C LEU A 200 6.81 4.73 -5.27
N PHE A 201 5.90 5.40 -5.98
CA PHE A 201 5.53 5.05 -7.35
C PHE A 201 6.75 5.16 -8.26
N VAL A 202 7.48 6.27 -8.18
CA VAL A 202 8.71 6.50 -8.97
C VAL A 202 9.79 5.49 -8.58
N LEU A 203 9.99 5.22 -7.28
CA LEU A 203 10.92 4.21 -6.80
C LEU A 203 10.54 2.81 -7.29
N GLY A 204 9.25 2.47 -7.25
CA GLY A 204 8.71 1.20 -7.72
C GLY A 204 8.94 1.01 -9.22
N LEU A 205 8.74 2.07 -10.01
CA LEU A 205 9.06 2.09 -11.44
C LEU A 205 10.55 1.82 -11.67
N TYR A 206 11.43 2.50 -10.93
CA TYR A 206 12.88 2.25 -10.99
C TYR A 206 13.21 0.79 -10.65
N LEU A 207 12.68 0.24 -9.55
CA LEU A 207 12.90 -1.15 -9.15
C LEU A 207 12.40 -2.16 -10.19
N GLY A 208 11.29 -1.87 -10.85
CA GLY A 208 10.75 -2.71 -11.92
C GLY A 208 11.57 -2.69 -13.21
N ARG A 209 12.20 -1.56 -13.54
CA ARG A 209 13.09 -1.45 -14.70
C ARG A 209 14.40 -2.23 -14.52
N ARG A 210 14.95 -2.25 -13.30
CA ARG A 210 16.17 -3.02 -13.00
C ARG A 210 15.90 -4.49 -12.65
N ASP A 211 14.66 -4.94 -12.78
CA ASP A 211 14.26 -6.30 -12.46
C ASP A 211 14.62 -6.71 -11.02
N ALA A 212 14.44 -5.79 -10.05
CA ALA A 212 14.93 -5.94 -8.68
C ALA A 212 14.42 -7.19 -7.96
N PHE A 213 13.23 -7.66 -8.33
CA PHE A 213 12.55 -8.80 -7.72
C PHE A 213 12.88 -10.14 -8.40
N ALA A 214 13.70 -10.14 -9.45
CA ALA A 214 14.21 -11.38 -10.04
C ALA A 214 15.15 -12.10 -9.07
N ASP A 215 15.16 -13.43 -9.13
CA ASP A 215 15.98 -14.23 -8.24
C ASP A 215 17.42 -14.37 -8.75
N THR A 216 18.22 -13.33 -8.50
CA THR A 216 19.65 -13.28 -8.85
C THR A 216 20.52 -13.07 -7.61
N PRO A 217 21.79 -13.52 -7.61
CA PRO A 217 22.72 -13.28 -6.50
C PRO A 217 22.87 -11.78 -6.16
N ALA A 218 22.94 -10.92 -7.17
CA ALA A 218 23.01 -9.47 -6.99
C ALA A 218 21.77 -8.91 -6.26
N ASN A 219 20.57 -9.36 -6.62
CA ASN A 219 19.33 -8.93 -5.95
C ASN A 219 19.22 -9.50 -4.52
N ARG A 220 19.84 -10.65 -4.23
CA ARG A 220 19.94 -11.19 -2.87
C ARG A 220 20.79 -10.30 -1.98
N VAL A 221 21.97 -9.90 -2.45
CA VAL A 221 22.83 -8.96 -1.72
C VAL A 221 22.12 -7.61 -1.54
N PHE A 222 21.45 -7.12 -2.58
CA PHE A 222 20.69 -5.87 -2.51
C PHE A 222 19.63 -5.87 -1.40
N PHE A 223 18.75 -6.88 -1.34
CA PHE A 223 17.72 -6.92 -0.31
C PHE A 223 18.28 -7.18 1.09
N ASN A 224 19.38 -7.93 1.23
CA ASN A 224 20.08 -8.07 2.52
C ASN A 224 20.63 -6.73 3.01
N ARG A 225 21.23 -5.93 2.12
CA ARG A 225 21.68 -4.57 2.47
C ARG A 225 20.52 -3.68 2.91
N ILE A 226 19.39 -3.73 2.20
CA ILE A 226 18.18 -3.01 2.63
C ILE A 226 17.74 -3.46 4.02
N LEU A 227 17.69 -4.76 4.29
CA LEU A 227 17.32 -5.29 5.60
C LEU A 227 18.19 -4.72 6.72
N VAL A 228 19.51 -4.80 6.57
CA VAL A 228 20.46 -4.32 7.58
C VAL A 228 20.36 -2.81 7.76
N VAL A 229 20.39 -2.04 6.66
CA VAL A 229 20.32 -0.57 6.71
C VAL A 229 18.99 -0.14 7.33
N ALA A 230 17.87 -0.73 6.92
CA ALA A 230 16.57 -0.38 7.47
C ALA A 230 16.44 -0.77 8.95
N ALA A 231 17.03 -1.89 9.40
CA ALA A 231 17.02 -2.27 10.80
C ALA A 231 17.82 -1.27 11.66
N VAL A 232 19.02 -0.89 11.21
CA VAL A 232 19.87 0.10 11.88
C VAL A 232 19.18 1.47 11.94
N VAL A 233 18.64 1.93 10.82
CA VAL A 233 17.92 3.22 10.75
C VAL A 233 16.67 3.20 11.62
N PHE A 234 15.92 2.09 11.67
CA PHE A 234 14.74 1.97 12.54
C PHE A 234 15.11 2.13 14.02
N LEU A 235 16.15 1.42 14.47
CA LEU A 235 16.64 1.55 15.85
C LEU A 235 17.15 2.97 16.13
N GLY A 236 17.91 3.55 15.18
CA GLY A 236 18.41 4.92 15.27
C GLY A 236 17.28 5.95 15.40
N LEU A 237 16.22 5.84 14.58
CA LEU A 237 15.07 6.74 14.62
C LEU A 237 14.30 6.63 15.94
N ARG A 238 14.13 5.40 16.46
CA ARG A 238 13.46 5.17 17.75
C ARG A 238 14.24 5.85 18.88
N LEU A 239 15.55 5.64 18.94
CA LEU A 239 16.41 6.25 19.95
C LEU A 239 16.45 7.77 19.81
N ALA A 240 16.60 8.29 18.58
CA ALA A 240 16.63 9.72 18.31
C ALA A 240 15.33 10.41 18.77
N TYR A 241 14.16 9.82 18.50
CA TYR A 241 12.90 10.40 18.96
C TYR A 241 12.78 10.40 20.49
N SER A 242 13.17 9.32 21.17
CA SER A 242 13.15 9.27 22.64
C SER A 242 14.10 10.28 23.28
N GLN A 243 15.31 10.46 22.72
CA GLN A 243 16.27 11.44 23.23
C GLN A 243 15.80 12.88 22.97
N LEU A 244 15.19 13.14 21.80
CA LEU A 244 14.60 14.44 21.48
C LEU A 244 13.49 14.81 22.48
N ALA A 245 12.59 13.86 22.77
CA ALA A 245 11.53 14.05 23.75
C ALA A 245 12.05 14.30 25.17
N ALA A 246 13.13 13.61 25.55
CA ALA A 246 13.79 13.81 26.84
C ALA A 246 14.51 15.18 26.94
N ALA A 247 15.18 15.62 25.87
CA ALA A 247 16.00 16.83 25.88
C ALA A 247 15.19 18.13 25.73
N LEU A 248 14.16 18.12 24.87
CA LEU A 248 13.40 19.32 24.50
C LEU A 248 12.01 19.40 25.16
N GLY A 249 11.63 18.35 25.90
CA GLY A 249 10.29 18.20 26.45
C GLY A 249 9.27 17.72 25.41
N ALA A 250 8.20 17.09 25.91
CA ALA A 250 7.18 16.45 25.07
C ALA A 250 6.46 17.42 24.12
N SER A 251 6.25 18.67 24.54
CA SER A 251 5.54 19.70 23.78
C SER A 251 6.29 20.18 22.54
N LEU A 252 7.64 20.17 22.56
CA LEU A 252 8.44 20.50 21.39
C LEU A 252 8.67 19.27 20.50
N ALA A 253 8.91 18.10 21.10
CA ALA A 253 9.10 16.86 20.38
C ALA A 253 7.88 16.42 19.55
N ILE A 254 6.66 16.74 20.00
CA ILE A 254 5.44 16.43 19.24
C ILE A 254 5.41 17.13 17.87
N ARG A 255 6.09 18.27 17.69
CA ARG A 255 6.20 18.96 16.39
C ARG A 255 6.94 18.14 15.34
N PHE A 256 7.83 17.25 15.78
CA PHE A 256 8.59 16.36 14.92
C PHE A 256 7.94 14.97 14.77
N TYR A 257 6.84 14.70 15.50
CA TYR A 257 6.22 13.38 15.52
C TYR A 257 5.87 12.88 14.12
N GLU A 258 5.24 13.70 13.28
CA GLU A 258 4.86 13.31 11.91
C GLU A 258 6.06 12.97 11.03
N VAL A 259 7.18 13.71 11.19
CA VAL A 259 8.44 13.46 10.47
C VAL A 259 9.03 12.11 10.89
N PHE A 260 9.12 11.85 12.20
CA PHE A 260 9.61 10.59 12.73
C PHE A 260 8.69 9.42 12.40
N PHE A 261 7.38 9.61 12.53
CA PHE A 261 6.36 8.62 12.19
C PHE A 261 6.47 8.21 10.72
N THR A 262 6.64 9.20 9.84
CA THR A 262 6.87 9.00 8.41
C THR A 262 8.12 8.18 8.13
N LEU A 263 9.27 8.61 8.66
CA LEU A 263 10.55 7.94 8.46
C LEU A 263 10.48 6.50 8.99
N LYS A 264 9.95 6.33 10.20
CA LYS A 264 9.67 5.03 10.81
C LYS A 264 8.85 4.17 9.87
N SER A 265 7.75 4.70 9.34
CA SER A 265 6.84 3.97 8.48
C SER A 265 7.54 3.42 7.24
N LEU A 266 8.29 4.26 6.51
CA LEU A 266 8.99 3.84 5.30
C LEU A 266 10.10 2.83 5.57
N VAL A 267 10.84 3.02 6.66
CA VAL A 267 11.92 2.11 7.05
C VAL A 267 11.34 0.74 7.42
N VAL A 268 10.25 0.70 8.18
CA VAL A 268 9.56 -0.56 8.50
C VAL A 268 8.95 -1.20 7.26
N SER A 269 8.39 -0.42 6.33
CA SER A 269 7.92 -0.94 5.05
C SER A 269 9.05 -1.52 4.20
N ALA A 270 10.23 -0.89 4.20
CA ALA A 270 11.42 -1.42 3.53
C ALA A 270 11.89 -2.73 4.18
N LEU A 271 11.85 -2.82 5.52
CA LEU A 271 12.10 -4.07 6.26
C LEU A 271 11.13 -5.17 5.84
N TYR A 272 9.84 -4.87 5.73
CA TYR A 272 8.83 -5.85 5.30
C TYR A 272 9.02 -6.29 3.86
N VAL A 273 9.25 -5.37 2.93
CA VAL A 273 9.48 -5.70 1.52
C VAL A 273 10.73 -6.58 1.38
N ALA A 274 11.85 -6.14 1.96
CA ALA A 274 13.10 -6.86 1.83
C ALA A 274 13.06 -8.20 2.58
N GLY A 275 12.48 -8.23 3.78
CA GLY A 275 12.31 -9.43 4.59
C GLY A 275 11.43 -10.45 3.89
N LEU A 276 10.23 -10.06 3.45
CA LEU A 276 9.32 -10.99 2.77
C LEU A 276 9.94 -11.53 1.48
N VAL A 277 10.63 -10.70 0.68
CA VAL A 277 11.32 -11.18 -0.52
C VAL A 277 12.41 -12.21 -0.19
N GLN A 278 13.20 -12.00 0.87
CA GLN A 278 14.22 -12.96 1.29
C GLN A 278 13.61 -14.25 1.87
N LEU A 279 12.57 -14.13 2.69
CA LEU A 279 11.86 -15.29 3.24
C LEU A 279 11.19 -16.10 2.11
N TYR A 280 10.68 -15.44 1.06
CA TYR A 280 10.08 -16.11 -0.10
C TYR A 280 11.08 -16.95 -0.90
N ARG A 281 12.38 -16.68 -0.78
CA ARG A 281 13.44 -17.49 -1.40
C ARG A 281 13.72 -18.79 -0.65
N GLN A 282 13.29 -18.90 0.61
CA GLN A 282 13.47 -20.12 1.41
C GLN A 282 12.36 -21.13 1.09
N PRO A 283 12.65 -22.41 0.75
CA PRO A 283 11.65 -23.38 0.31
C PRO A 283 10.51 -23.61 1.30
N LEU A 284 10.83 -23.68 2.60
CA LEU A 284 9.85 -23.90 3.67
C LEU A 284 8.91 -22.70 3.82
N LEU A 285 9.47 -21.48 3.86
CA LEU A 285 8.71 -20.25 4.06
C LEU A 285 7.97 -19.81 2.80
N ARG A 286 8.47 -20.17 1.61
CA ARG A 286 7.77 -19.95 0.35
C ARG A 286 6.37 -20.56 0.37
N ARG A 287 6.22 -21.78 0.91
CA ARG A 287 4.90 -22.44 1.00
C ARG A 287 3.95 -21.66 1.90
N ALA A 288 4.42 -21.20 3.06
CA ALA A 288 3.63 -20.39 3.98
C ALA A 288 3.24 -19.04 3.35
N LEU A 289 4.19 -18.33 2.75
CA LEU A 289 3.95 -17.02 2.12
C LEU A 289 3.13 -17.12 0.83
N ALA A 290 3.20 -18.23 0.10
CA ALA A 290 2.39 -18.46 -1.09
C ALA A 290 0.89 -18.52 -0.78
N TRP A 291 0.51 -18.81 0.46
CA TRP A 291 -0.88 -18.69 0.93
C TRP A 291 -1.42 -17.25 0.81
N LEU A 292 -0.56 -16.23 0.89
CA LEU A 292 -0.96 -14.83 0.66
C LEU A 292 -1.08 -14.49 -0.84
N GLY A 293 -0.56 -15.34 -1.73
CA GLY A 293 -0.58 -15.13 -3.17
C GLY A 293 -1.99 -14.88 -3.71
N PRO A 294 -2.96 -15.78 -3.50
CA PRO A 294 -4.35 -15.61 -3.95
C PRO A 294 -4.98 -14.26 -3.62
N LEU A 295 -4.77 -13.75 -2.40
CA LEU A 295 -5.24 -12.43 -1.97
C LEU A 295 -4.62 -11.30 -2.80
N GLY A 296 -3.30 -11.32 -3.00
CA GLY A 296 -2.62 -10.32 -3.81
C GLY A 296 -2.97 -10.39 -5.30
N ARG A 297 -3.29 -11.59 -5.81
CA ARG A 297 -3.78 -11.80 -7.18
C ARG A 297 -5.17 -11.20 -7.41
N MET A 298 -5.96 -11.07 -6.36
CA MET A 298 -7.30 -10.51 -6.33
C MET A 298 -7.32 -9.15 -5.62
N GLY A 299 -6.23 -8.37 -5.71
CA GLY A 299 -6.04 -7.19 -4.87
C GLY A 299 -7.18 -6.15 -4.88
N LEU A 300 -7.80 -5.89 -6.03
CA LEU A 300 -8.96 -4.98 -6.14
C LEU A 300 -10.22 -5.61 -5.53
N THR A 301 -10.51 -6.87 -5.87
CA THR A 301 -11.64 -7.61 -5.27
C THR A 301 -11.51 -7.70 -3.76
N THR A 302 -10.33 -8.08 -3.26
CA THR A 302 -10.05 -8.23 -1.83
C THR A 302 -10.15 -6.88 -1.12
N TYR A 303 -9.62 -5.80 -1.69
CA TYR A 303 -9.75 -4.46 -1.10
C TYR A 303 -11.21 -4.02 -0.97
N VAL A 304 -12.01 -4.17 -2.03
CA VAL A 304 -13.42 -3.75 -2.01
C VAL A 304 -14.24 -4.63 -1.07
N LEU A 305 -13.97 -5.94 -1.05
CA LEU A 305 -14.60 -6.86 -0.12
C LEU A 305 -14.23 -6.52 1.34
N GLN A 306 -13.01 -6.06 1.62
CA GLN A 306 -12.63 -5.55 2.94
C GLN A 306 -13.47 -4.32 3.32
N SER A 307 -13.64 -3.36 2.41
CA SER A 307 -14.51 -2.20 2.67
C SER A 307 -15.95 -2.61 2.95
N LEU A 308 -16.49 -3.59 2.21
CA LEU A 308 -17.82 -4.14 2.46
C LEU A 308 -17.90 -4.85 3.82
N CYS A 309 -16.91 -5.67 4.18
CA CYS A 309 -16.86 -6.33 5.49
C CYS A 309 -16.82 -5.29 6.64
N LEU A 310 -16.06 -4.20 6.49
CA LEU A 310 -16.04 -3.11 7.48
C LEU A 310 -17.41 -2.44 7.62
N LEU A 311 -18.13 -2.24 6.51
CA LEU A 311 -19.46 -1.65 6.51
C LEU A 311 -20.47 -2.57 7.21
N LEU A 312 -20.51 -3.85 6.83
CA LEU A 312 -21.42 -4.83 7.40
C LEU A 312 -21.13 -5.08 8.88
N PHE A 313 -19.85 -5.13 9.27
CA PHE A 313 -19.48 -5.29 10.68
C PHE A 313 -19.85 -4.05 11.50
N ALA A 314 -19.66 -2.84 10.96
CA ALA A 314 -20.11 -1.61 11.62
C ALA A 314 -21.64 -1.61 11.81
N TRP A 315 -22.39 -1.97 10.77
CA TRP A 315 -23.84 -2.12 10.85
C TRP A 315 -24.24 -3.14 11.93
N TYR A 316 -23.59 -4.30 11.97
CA TYR A 316 -23.81 -5.33 13.01
C TYR A 316 -23.54 -4.79 14.42
N CYS A 317 -22.43 -4.09 14.62
CA CYS A 317 -22.09 -3.50 15.92
C CYS A 317 -23.15 -2.49 16.37
N GLN A 318 -23.61 -1.62 15.47
CA GLN A 318 -24.63 -0.62 15.77
C GLN A 318 -25.98 -1.23 16.18
N HIS A 319 -26.38 -2.35 15.55
CA HIS A 319 -27.70 -2.94 15.78
C HIS A 319 -27.72 -3.99 16.90
N TYR A 320 -26.63 -4.75 17.10
CA TYR A 320 -26.62 -5.92 17.97
C TYR A 320 -25.64 -5.86 19.14
N VAL A 321 -24.54 -5.11 19.03
CA VAL A 321 -23.53 -4.98 20.10
C VAL A 321 -23.87 -3.80 21.02
N GLY A 322 -24.54 -2.79 20.48
CA GLY A 322 -24.92 -1.58 21.19
C GLY A 322 -23.77 -0.58 21.33
N PRO A 323 -23.97 0.50 22.10
CA PRO A 323 -23.07 1.64 22.15
C PRO A 323 -21.89 1.44 23.10
N ALA A 324 -21.55 0.21 23.50
CA ALA A 324 -20.39 -0.02 24.36
C ALA A 324 -19.10 -0.10 23.51
N PRO A 325 -17.96 0.43 24.00
CA PRO A 325 -16.68 0.27 23.31
C PRO A 325 -16.30 -1.21 23.19
N ILE A 326 -15.86 -1.62 22.00
CA ILE A 326 -15.46 -3.02 21.78
C ILE A 326 -14.03 -3.23 22.32
N PRO A 327 -13.81 -4.19 23.24
CA PRO A 327 -12.48 -4.48 23.74
C PRO A 327 -11.52 -4.93 22.62
N LEU A 328 -10.25 -4.49 22.70
CA LEU A 328 -9.22 -4.75 21.69
C LEU A 328 -9.11 -6.23 21.30
N LYS A 329 -9.20 -7.14 22.28
CA LYS A 329 -9.15 -8.59 22.04
C LYS A 329 -10.22 -9.08 21.07
N TRP A 330 -11.45 -8.58 21.21
CA TRP A 330 -12.58 -9.01 20.38
C TRP A 330 -12.50 -8.40 18.99
N VAL A 331 -11.99 -7.18 18.88
CA VAL A 331 -11.69 -6.55 17.59
C VAL A 331 -10.64 -7.36 16.83
N LEU A 332 -9.56 -7.79 17.50
CA LEU A 332 -8.52 -8.63 16.88
C LEU A 332 -9.05 -10.00 16.43
N VAL A 333 -9.88 -10.64 17.27
CA VAL A 333 -10.50 -11.93 16.92
C VAL A 333 -11.42 -11.78 15.71
N ALA A 334 -12.31 -10.78 15.69
CA ALA A 334 -13.20 -10.52 14.57
C ALA A 334 -12.40 -10.20 13.29
N ALA A 335 -11.36 -9.37 13.38
CA ALA A 335 -10.48 -9.06 12.26
C ALA A 335 -9.83 -10.34 11.69
N ALA A 336 -9.32 -11.22 12.56
CA ALA A 336 -8.68 -12.46 12.14
C ALA A 336 -9.65 -13.43 11.46
N LEU A 337 -10.85 -13.61 12.04
CA LEU A 337 -11.87 -14.51 11.50
C LEU A 337 -12.40 -14.04 10.13
N LEU A 338 -12.73 -12.75 10.01
CA LEU A 338 -13.22 -12.18 8.76
C LEU A 338 -12.14 -12.22 7.67
N PHE A 339 -10.88 -11.95 8.03
CA PHE A 339 -9.78 -12.06 7.07
C PHE A 339 -9.52 -13.51 6.65
N ALA A 340 -9.58 -14.48 7.58
CA ALA A 340 -9.43 -15.89 7.27
C ALA A 340 -10.54 -16.39 6.34
N ALA A 341 -11.79 -15.97 6.58
CA ALA A 341 -12.93 -16.26 5.70
C ALA A 341 -12.72 -15.65 4.30
N GLN A 342 -12.27 -14.40 4.23
CA GLN A 342 -11.93 -13.73 2.99
C GLN A 342 -10.81 -14.46 2.23
N ALA A 343 -9.76 -14.90 2.93
CA ALA A 343 -8.66 -15.64 2.35
C ALA A 343 -9.13 -17.00 1.82
N ALA A 344 -9.94 -17.74 2.58
CA ALA A 344 -10.52 -19.00 2.13
C ALA A 344 -11.37 -18.81 0.86
N ALA A 345 -12.18 -17.75 0.82
CA ALA A 345 -12.97 -17.39 -0.36
C ALA A 345 -12.09 -17.08 -1.57
N ALA A 346 -11.01 -16.32 -1.41
CA ALA A 346 -10.05 -16.01 -2.49
C ALA A 346 -9.38 -17.27 -3.04
N HIS A 347 -8.98 -18.21 -2.16
CA HIS A 347 -8.42 -19.50 -2.56
C HIS A 347 -9.44 -20.35 -3.33
N GLY A 348 -10.66 -20.48 -2.80
CA GLY A 348 -11.74 -21.22 -3.45
C GLY A 348 -12.14 -20.63 -4.81
N TRP A 349 -12.14 -19.30 -4.92
CA TRP A 349 -12.43 -18.58 -6.15
C TRP A 349 -11.38 -18.85 -7.24
N LEU A 350 -10.09 -18.68 -6.93
CA LEU A 350 -9.02 -18.85 -7.90
C LEU A 350 -8.76 -20.31 -8.31
N ARG A 351 -9.34 -21.29 -7.62
CA ARG A 351 -9.38 -22.69 -8.11
C ARG A 351 -10.25 -22.81 -9.36
N ARG A 352 -11.36 -22.07 -9.44
CA ARG A 352 -12.35 -22.15 -10.53
C ARG A 352 -12.13 -21.09 -11.60
N PHE A 353 -11.66 -19.91 -11.20
CA PHE A 353 -11.56 -18.73 -12.06
C PHE A 353 -10.10 -18.25 -12.25
N ARG A 354 -9.84 -17.54 -13.35
CA ARG A 354 -8.50 -17.01 -13.69
C ARG A 354 -8.16 -15.72 -12.93
N TYR A 355 -9.18 -14.90 -12.67
CA TYR A 355 -9.09 -13.57 -12.06
C TYR A 355 -10.14 -13.44 -10.96
N GLY A 356 -9.96 -12.50 -10.03
CA GLY A 356 -11.07 -12.06 -9.19
C GLY A 356 -12.14 -11.34 -10.02
N PRO A 357 -13.39 -11.24 -9.52
CA PRO A 357 -14.49 -10.58 -10.23
C PRO A 357 -14.14 -9.16 -10.69
N LEU A 358 -13.59 -8.34 -9.80
CA LEU A 358 -13.26 -6.96 -10.13
C LEU A 358 -12.02 -6.88 -11.02
N GLU A 359 -11.04 -7.76 -10.86
CA GLU A 359 -9.91 -7.83 -11.78
C GLU A 359 -10.33 -8.23 -13.20
N TRP A 360 -11.31 -9.13 -13.32
CA TRP A 360 -11.86 -9.52 -14.62
C TRP A 360 -12.60 -8.36 -15.28
N LEU A 361 -13.47 -7.67 -14.54
CA LEU A 361 -14.17 -6.49 -15.03
C LEU A 361 -13.16 -5.41 -15.45
N TRP A 362 -12.17 -5.18 -14.60
CA TRP A 362 -11.08 -4.23 -14.82
C TRP A 362 -10.30 -4.50 -16.11
N ARG A 363 -9.90 -5.76 -16.32
CA ARG A 363 -9.19 -6.16 -17.55
C ARG A 363 -10.10 -6.08 -18.76
N SER A 364 -11.36 -6.50 -18.64
CA SER A 364 -12.31 -6.43 -19.76
C SER A 364 -12.57 -4.99 -20.19
N ALA A 365 -12.74 -4.07 -19.24
CA ALA A 365 -12.86 -2.63 -19.50
C ALA A 365 -11.57 -2.01 -20.05
N THR A 366 -10.39 -2.48 -19.61
CA THR A 366 -9.10 -2.01 -20.14
C THR A 366 -8.94 -2.35 -21.63
N TYR A 367 -9.30 -3.57 -22.02
CA TYR A 367 -9.11 -4.07 -23.38
C TYR A 367 -10.34 -3.92 -24.27
N TRP A 368 -11.45 -3.40 -23.73
CA TRP A 368 -12.74 -3.31 -24.41
C TRP A 368 -13.22 -4.68 -24.95
N GLN A 369 -12.86 -5.76 -24.25
CA GLN A 369 -13.09 -7.14 -24.68
C GLN A 369 -13.28 -8.04 -23.46
N TRP A 370 -14.37 -8.81 -23.44
CA TRP A 370 -14.63 -9.78 -22.38
C TRP A 370 -13.53 -10.83 -22.31
N GLN A 371 -12.82 -10.86 -21.18
CA GLN A 371 -11.75 -11.82 -20.97
C GLN A 371 -12.31 -13.18 -20.53
N PRO A 372 -11.68 -14.31 -20.89
CA PRO A 372 -12.11 -15.62 -20.41
C PRO A 372 -11.94 -15.70 -18.88
N LEU A 373 -13.06 -15.94 -18.17
CA LEU A 373 -13.10 -15.94 -16.71
C LEU A 373 -12.80 -17.31 -16.10
N ARG A 374 -13.35 -18.39 -16.68
CA ARG A 374 -13.16 -19.77 -16.18
C ARG A 374 -11.80 -20.32 -16.60
N ARG A 375 -11.19 -21.13 -15.74
CA ARG A 375 -10.11 -22.03 -16.18
C ARG A 375 -10.78 -23.09 -17.06
N GLY A 376 -10.26 -23.23 -18.27
CA GLY A 376 -10.77 -24.22 -19.23
C GLY A 376 -10.42 -25.62 -18.77
#